data_AF-A0A534ZXW0-F1
#
_entry.id   AF-A0A534ZXW0-F1
#
_cell.length_a   1.000
_cell.length_b   1.000
_cell.length_c   1.000
_cell.angle_alpha   90.00
_cell.angle_beta   90.00
_cell.angle_gamma   90.00
#
_symmetry.space_group_name_H-M   'P 1'
#
loop_
_entity.id
_entity.type
_entity.pdbx_description
1 polymer ?
#
loop_
_entity_poly.entity_id
_entity_poly.type
_entity_poly.pdbx_seq_one_letter_code
_entity_poly.pdbx_strand_id
1 'polypeptide(L)'
;MDRLLRRARLSLYLGLALLLLGLAGLLVLAWMEYLRHPGLSIVDALAVRREPWTSLAAWCVLAGSLVALLAGGVVALVEGAWIRRILVLAAVALPAYWWLTALGVLPATGFHAPDPLALARMLPLTAAITLVLPAAIMGALALTPRRELPPTSRMRPVHDQEERR
;
A
#
# COMPACT_ATOMS: atom_id res chain seq x y z
N MET A 1 -7.23 -18.46 -14.91
CA MET A 1 -6.87 -17.14 -14.35
C MET A 1 -7.59 -16.81 -13.04
N ASP A 2 -8.88 -17.14 -12.90
CA ASP A 2 -9.71 -16.67 -11.78
C ASP A 2 -9.31 -17.15 -10.37
N ARG A 3 -8.59 -18.27 -10.25
CA ARG A 3 -8.10 -18.74 -8.93
C ARG A 3 -6.92 -17.92 -8.42
N LEU A 4 -6.02 -17.52 -9.31
CA LEU A 4 -4.87 -16.66 -8.99
C LEU A 4 -5.34 -15.26 -8.58
N LEU A 5 -6.30 -14.72 -9.33
CA LEU A 5 -6.86 -13.39 -9.08
C LEU A 5 -7.62 -13.33 -7.75
N ARG A 6 -8.41 -14.37 -7.44
CA ARG A 6 -9.06 -14.51 -6.13
C ARG A 6 -8.05 -14.58 -4.99
N ARG A 7 -6.99 -15.37 -5.13
CA ARG A 7 -5.91 -15.45 -4.13
C ARG A 7 -5.19 -14.11 -3.96
N ALA A 8 -4.87 -13.42 -5.06
CA ALA A 8 -4.24 -12.11 -5.01
C ALA A 8 -5.12 -11.08 -4.29
N ARG A 9 -6.44 -11.05 -4.55
CA ARG A 9 -7.37 -10.18 -3.81
C ARG A 9 -7.44 -10.52 -2.33
N LEU A 10 -7.48 -11.81 -1.97
CA LEU A 10 -7.44 -12.24 -0.56
C LEU A 10 -6.14 -11.80 0.12
N SER A 11 -4.99 -12.00 -0.53
CA SER A 11 -3.69 -11.53 -0.04
C SER A 11 -3.64 -10.02 0.11
N LEU A 12 -4.24 -9.27 -0.82
CA LEU A 12 -4.36 -7.81 -0.74
C LEU A 12 -5.19 -7.40 0.49
N TYR A 13 -6.36 -8.01 0.70
CA TYR A 13 -7.19 -7.73 1.87
C TYR A 13 -6.46 -8.04 3.18
N LEU A 14 -5.79 -9.19 3.25
CA LEU A 14 -4.98 -9.56 4.42
C LEU A 14 -3.84 -8.58 4.66
N GLY A 15 -3.13 -8.16 3.61
CA GLY A 15 -2.04 -7.17 3.71
C GLY A 15 -2.54 -5.82 4.19
N LEU A 16 -3.65 -5.32 3.64
CA LEU A 16 -4.28 -4.06 4.08
C LEU A 16 -4.80 -4.15 5.51
N ALA A 17 -5.43 -5.27 5.90
CA ALA A 17 -5.89 -5.48 7.27
C ALA A 17 -4.72 -5.50 8.26
N LEU A 18 -3.62 -6.17 7.92
CA LEU A 18 -2.42 -6.22 8.75
C LEU A 18 -1.76 -4.83 8.88
N LEU A 19 -1.72 -4.07 7.78
CA LEU A 19 -1.24 -2.69 7.77
C LEU A 19 -2.10 -1.79 8.68
N LEU A 20 -3.42 -1.87 8.56
CA LEU A 20 -4.35 -1.10 9.39
C LEU A 20 -4.23 -1.48 10.88
N LEU A 21 -4.09 -2.77 11.18
CA LEU A 21 -3.88 -3.26 12.53
C LEU A 21 -2.57 -2.71 13.13
N GLY A 22 -1.49 -2.73 12.35
CA GLY A 22 -0.21 -2.15 12.75
C GLY A 22 -0.29 -0.64 13.00
N LEU A 23 -0.93 0.11 12.09
CA LEU A 23 -1.13 1.55 12.24
C LEU A 23 -2.00 1.90 13.45
N ALA A 24 -3.09 1.16 13.67
CA ALA A 24 -3.95 1.34 14.84
C ALA A 24 -3.19 1.06 16.14
N GLY A 25 -2.38 -0.01 16.17
CA GLY A 25 -1.52 -0.33 17.31
C GLY A 25 -0.52 0.78 17.61
N LEU A 26 0.16 1.31 16.59
CA LEU A 26 1.08 2.45 16.74
C LEU A 26 0.36 3.71 17.23
N LEU A 27 -0.84 4.00 16.71
CA LEU A 27 -1.63 5.15 17.14
C LEU A 27 -2.06 5.04 18.60
N VAL A 28 -2.53 3.86 19.04
CA VAL A 28 -2.92 3.63 20.44
C VAL A 28 -1.73 3.78 21.37
N LEU A 29 -0.56 3.25 20.99
CA LEU A 29 0.67 3.38 21.77
C LEU A 29 1.13 4.84 21.87
N ALA A 30 1.10 5.58 20.75
CA ALA A 30 1.43 7.00 20.73
C ALA A 30 0.45 7.84 21.55
N TRP A 31 -0.85 7.53 21.48
CA TRP A 31 -1.89 8.20 22.26
C TRP A 31 -1.72 7.97 23.76
N MET A 32 -1.47 6.72 24.18
CA MET A 32 -1.20 6.42 25.58
C MET A 32 0.03 7.17 26.11
N GLU A 33 1.05 7.35 25.28
CA GLU A 33 2.26 8.09 25.65
C GLU A 33 2.03 9.60 25.74
N TYR A 34 1.27 10.15 24.79
CA TYR A 34 0.82 11.54 24.85
C TYR A 34 0.04 11.84 26.14
N LEU A 35 -0.85 10.94 26.55
CA LEU A 35 -1.60 11.08 27.80
C LEU A 35 -0.70 11.00 29.05
N ARG A 36 0.40 10.25 28.99
CA ARG A 36 1.38 10.15 30.09
C ARG A 36 2.31 11.36 30.14
N HIS A 37 2.63 11.95 29.00
CA HIS A 37 3.55 13.07 28.85
C HIS A 37 2.95 14.14 27.94
N PRO A 38 2.10 15.04 28.48
CA PRO A 38 1.30 16.01 27.70
C PRO A 38 2.09 17.13 27.00
N GLY A 39 3.41 16.99 26.81
CA GLY A 39 4.26 17.90 26.04
C GLY A 39 4.94 17.27 24.82
N LEU A 40 4.77 15.96 24.59
CA LEU A 40 5.35 15.27 23.43
C LEU A 40 4.43 15.36 22.22
N SER A 41 5.00 15.50 21.02
CA SER A 41 4.24 15.27 19.80
C SER A 41 3.95 13.77 19.63
N ILE A 42 2.88 13.41 18.91
CA ILE A 42 2.52 12.01 18.61
C ILE A 42 3.67 11.28 17.88
N VAL A 43 4.44 12.02 17.07
CA VAL A 43 5.59 11.48 16.33
C VAL A 43 6.77 11.23 17.26
N ASP A 44 7.03 12.15 18.19
CA ASP A 44 8.11 11.99 19.19
C ASP A 44 7.78 10.86 20.17
N ALA A 45 6.50 10.74 20.56
CA ALA A 45 6.00 9.64 21.38
C ALA A 45 6.29 8.25 20.76
N LEU A 46 6.23 8.14 19.42
CA LEU A 46 6.59 6.93 18.68
C LEU A 46 8.10 6.64 18.69
N ALA A 47 8.93 7.69 18.71
CA ALA A 47 10.39 7.56 18.73
C ALA A 47 10.94 7.21 20.12
N VAL A 48 10.27 7.67 21.19
CA VAL A 48 10.73 7.49 22.58
C VAL A 48 10.55 6.04 23.07
N ARG A 49 9.50 5.32 22.66
CA ARG A 49 9.26 3.95 23.15
C ARG A 49 9.97 2.86 22.36
N ARG A 50 10.97 2.24 23.01
CA ARG A 50 11.62 0.98 22.58
C ARG A 50 10.94 -0.29 23.11
N GLU A 51 9.63 -0.26 23.31
CA GLU A 51 8.92 -1.45 23.82
C GLU A 51 8.73 -2.54 22.74
N PRO A 52 8.68 -3.83 23.12
CA PRO A 52 8.47 -4.92 22.17
C PRO A 52 7.20 -4.75 21.34
N TRP A 53 6.16 -4.14 21.93
CA TRP A 53 4.87 -3.87 21.27
C TRP A 53 4.97 -2.86 20.13
N THR A 54 5.80 -1.81 20.25
CA THR A 54 6.03 -0.87 19.13
C THR A 54 6.78 -1.55 17.99
N SER A 55 7.69 -2.48 18.30
CA SER A 55 8.39 -3.32 17.31
C SER A 55 7.41 -4.17 16.52
N LEU A 56 6.49 -4.83 17.22
CA LEU A 56 5.54 -5.76 16.63
C LEU A 56 4.54 -5.01 15.74
N ALA A 57 4.03 -3.88 16.20
CA ALA A 57 3.14 -3.03 15.41
C ALA A 57 3.84 -2.47 14.15
N ALA A 58 5.09 -2.02 14.26
CA ALA A 58 5.88 -1.58 13.11
C ALA A 58 6.14 -2.72 12.10
N TRP A 59 6.44 -3.93 12.58
CA TRP A 59 6.55 -5.12 11.73
C TRP A 59 5.25 -5.45 11.00
N CYS A 60 4.09 -5.32 11.65
CA CYS A 60 2.80 -5.47 11.00
C CYS A 60 2.60 -4.45 9.86
N VAL A 61 3.02 -3.20 10.05
CA VAL A 61 2.98 -2.18 8.97
C VAL A 61 3.92 -2.52 7.82
N LEU A 62 5.16 -2.92 8.12
CA LEU A 62 6.14 -3.32 7.10
C LEU A 62 5.67 -4.54 6.29
N ALA A 63 5.27 -5.62 6.97
CA ALA A 63 4.77 -6.82 6.32
C ALA A 63 3.46 -6.56 5.57
N GLY A 64 2.53 -5.82 6.18
CA GLY A 64 1.23 -5.49 5.58
C GLY A 64 1.38 -4.65 4.32
N SER A 65 2.24 -3.62 4.35
CA SER A 65 2.54 -2.78 3.17
C SER A 65 3.16 -3.60 2.05
N LEU A 66 4.16 -4.44 2.33
CA LEU A 66 4.80 -5.29 1.33
C LEU A 66 3.81 -6.26 0.68
N VAL A 67 2.99 -6.95 1.49
CA VAL A 67 1.97 -7.88 1.00
C VAL A 67 0.93 -7.15 0.14
N ALA A 68 0.45 -5.98 0.60
CA ALA A 68 -0.52 -5.18 -0.15
C ALA A 68 0.05 -4.66 -1.48
N LEU A 69 1.31 -4.24 -1.50
CA LEU A 69 2.01 -3.79 -2.71
C LEU A 69 2.14 -4.91 -3.74
N LEU A 70 2.63 -6.08 -3.33
CA LEU A 70 2.82 -7.22 -4.23
C LEU A 70 1.48 -7.75 -4.75
N ALA A 71 0.52 -7.96 -3.85
CA ALA A 71 -0.79 -8.48 -4.22
C ALA A 71 -1.59 -7.49 -5.08
N GLY A 72 -1.58 -6.20 -4.71
CA GLY A 72 -2.19 -5.13 -5.49
C GLY A 72 -1.53 -4.97 -6.86
N GLY A 73 -0.21 -5.15 -6.93
CA GLY A 73 0.55 -5.15 -8.19
C GLY A 73 0.09 -6.24 -9.14
N VAL A 74 -0.05 -7.46 -8.64
CA VAL A 74 -0.57 -8.58 -9.43
C VAL A 74 -2.00 -8.29 -9.93
N VAL A 75 -2.89 -7.77 -9.07
CA VAL A 75 -4.25 -7.40 -9.48
C VAL A 75 -4.24 -6.31 -10.56
N ALA A 76 -3.46 -5.25 -10.37
CA ALA A 76 -3.40 -4.13 -11.29
C ALA A 76 -2.71 -4.48 -12.62
N LEU A 77 -1.75 -5.40 -12.65
CA LEU A 77 -1.13 -5.87 -13.89
C LEU A 77 -2.06 -6.77 -14.70
N VAL A 78 -2.78 -7.67 -14.02
CA VAL A 78 -3.68 -8.64 -14.66
C VAL A 78 -4.99 -7.99 -15.11
N GLU A 79 -5.55 -7.07 -14.32
CA GLU A 79 -6.87 -6.45 -14.61
C GLU A 79 -6.81 -4.98 -15.03
N GLY A 80 -5.67 -4.32 -14.90
CA GLY A 80 -5.56 -2.88 -15.13
C GLY A 80 -5.32 -2.51 -16.60
N ALA A 81 -5.96 -1.40 -17.00
CA ALA A 81 -5.60 -0.67 -18.21
C ALA A 81 -4.13 -0.19 -18.17
N TRP A 82 -3.57 0.16 -19.34
CA TRP A 82 -2.16 0.56 -19.46
C TRP A 82 -1.74 1.66 -18.46
N ILE A 83 -2.63 2.62 -18.18
CA ILE A 83 -2.42 3.69 -17.19
C ILE A 83 -2.23 3.13 -15.77
N ARG A 84 -3.05 2.14 -15.37
CA ARG A 84 -2.89 1.47 -14.06
C ARG A 84 -1.56 0.73 -13.98
N ARG A 85 -1.05 0.18 -15.08
CA ARG A 85 0.26 -0.50 -15.11
C ARG A 85 1.44 0.47 -14.92
N ILE A 86 1.34 1.68 -15.44
CA ILE A 86 2.36 2.73 -15.20
C ILE A 86 2.31 3.18 -13.73
N LEU A 87 1.12 3.36 -13.17
CA LEU A 87 0.95 3.71 -11.76
C LEU A 87 1.52 2.62 -10.82
N VAL A 88 1.42 1.34 -11.20
CA VAL A 88 2.07 0.24 -10.48
C VAL A 88 3.58 0.41 -10.44
N LEU A 89 4.22 0.79 -11.55
CA LEU A 89 5.67 1.01 -11.57
C LEU A 89 6.08 2.12 -10.60
N ALA A 90 5.37 3.25 -10.60
CA ALA A 90 5.63 4.33 -9.65
C ALA A 90 5.39 3.90 -8.19
N ALA A 91 4.30 3.16 -7.95
CA ALA A 91 3.93 2.69 -6.62
C ALA A 91 4.86 1.58 -6.09
N VAL A 92 5.61 0.88 -6.95
CA VAL A 92 6.62 -0.12 -6.56
C VAL A 92 8.01 0.50 -6.44
N ALA A 93 8.35 1.50 -7.26
CA ALA A 93 9.66 2.14 -7.26
C ALA A 93 9.98 2.84 -5.93
N LEU A 94 9.01 3.53 -5.33
CA LEU A 94 9.14 4.22 -4.05
C LEU A 94 9.44 3.26 -2.87
N PRO A 95 8.64 2.19 -2.65
CA PRO A 95 8.94 1.15 -1.67
C PRO A 95 10.27 0.44 -1.93
N ALA A 96 10.57 0.15 -3.20
CA ALA A 96 11.81 -0.53 -3.57
C ALA A 96 13.02 0.32 -3.22
N TYR A 97 12.98 1.62 -3.51
CA TYR A 97 14.03 2.55 -3.10
C TYR A 97 14.22 2.55 -1.58
N TRP A 98 13.14 2.60 -0.81
CA TRP A 98 13.21 2.56 0.65
C TRP A 98 13.79 1.24 1.19
N TRP A 99 13.39 0.10 0.62
CA TRP A 99 13.94 -1.20 1.02
C TRP A 99 15.42 -1.35 0.66
N LEU A 100 15.83 -0.83 -0.50
CA LEU A 100 17.22 -0.86 -0.94
C LEU A 100 18.12 0.06 -0.08
N THR A 101 17.60 1.18 0.42
CA THR A 101 18.33 2.02 1.38
C THR A 101 18.36 1.36 2.77
N ALA A 102 17.26 0.74 3.21
CA ALA A 102 17.19 -0.02 4.46
C ALA A 102 18.11 -1.24 4.51
N LEU A 103 18.38 -1.87 3.36
CA LEU A 103 19.31 -3.00 3.26
C LEU A 103 20.76 -2.56 3.03
N GLY A 104 21.02 -1.25 2.98
CA GLY A 104 22.36 -0.71 2.71
C GLY A 104 22.88 -0.96 1.29
N VAL A 105 22.01 -1.35 0.36
CA VAL A 105 22.36 -1.61 -1.06
C VAL A 105 22.56 -0.28 -1.80
N LEU A 106 21.74 0.72 -1.50
CA LEU A 106 21.89 2.07 -2.03
C LEU A 106 22.43 3.02 -0.95
N PRO A 107 23.37 3.92 -1.31
CA PRO A 107 23.80 4.96 -0.39
C PRO A 107 22.64 5.92 -0.14
N ALA A 108 22.05 5.85 1.05
CA ALA A 108 21.27 6.95 1.60
C ALA A 108 22.23 7.95 2.22
N THR A 109 22.14 9.22 1.83
CA THR A 109 22.94 10.31 2.41
C THR A 109 22.79 10.30 3.94
N GLY A 110 23.81 9.82 4.65
CA GLY A 110 23.91 9.90 6.12
C GLY A 110 23.28 8.78 6.96
N PHE A 111 22.66 7.74 6.37
CA PHE A 111 22.00 6.68 7.15
C PHE A 111 22.44 5.28 6.71
N HIS A 112 23.16 4.58 7.59
CA HIS A 112 23.42 3.14 7.52
C HIS A 112 22.62 2.46 8.63
N ALA A 113 21.33 2.21 8.39
CA ALA A 113 20.58 1.29 9.23
C ALA A 113 20.71 -0.11 8.62
N PRO A 114 21.39 -1.08 9.26
CA PRO A 114 21.46 -2.45 8.77
C PRO A 114 20.14 -3.22 8.93
N ASP A 115 19.07 -2.57 9.40
CA ASP A 115 17.77 -3.16 9.68
C ASP A 115 16.62 -2.22 9.22
N PRO A 116 15.69 -2.70 8.37
CA PRO A 116 14.49 -1.95 7.98
C PRO A 116 13.64 -1.49 9.16
N LEU A 117 13.58 -2.25 10.26
CA LEU A 117 12.81 -1.84 11.43
C LEU A 117 13.45 -0.62 12.11
N ALA A 118 14.78 -0.59 12.18
CA ALA A 118 15.51 0.54 12.73
C ALA A 118 15.31 1.79 11.88
N LEU A 119 15.36 1.66 10.54
CA LEU A 119 15.12 2.77 9.63
C LEU A 119 13.69 3.32 9.77
N ALA A 120 12.68 2.44 9.83
CA ALA A 120 11.28 2.86 9.98
C ALA A 120 11.01 3.63 11.28
N ARG A 121 11.78 3.38 12.33
CA ARG A 121 11.67 4.11 13.61
C ARG A 121 12.37 5.44 13.62
N MET A 122 13.55 5.52 13.01
CA MET A 122 14.30 6.78 12.94
C MET A 122 13.62 7.78 11.98
N LEU A 123 12.92 7.26 10.98
CA LEU A 123 12.40 8.00 9.85
C LEU A 123 10.93 7.59 9.58
N PRO A 124 10.01 7.78 10.56
CA PRO A 124 8.65 7.25 10.49
C PRO A 124 7.81 7.94 9.40
N LEU A 125 8.03 9.24 9.19
CA LEU A 125 7.32 10.01 8.17
C LEU A 125 7.71 9.57 6.75
N THR A 126 8.99 9.34 6.51
CA THR A 126 9.51 8.82 5.24
C THR A 126 9.05 7.39 5.01
N ALA A 127 9.02 6.53 6.03
CA ALA A 127 8.40 5.20 5.92
C ALA A 127 6.90 5.28 5.57
N ALA A 128 6.15 6.21 6.17
CA ALA A 128 4.75 6.42 5.82
C ALA A 128 4.58 6.86 4.35
N ILE A 129 5.39 7.80 3.87
CA ILE A 129 5.32 8.31 2.50
C ILE A 129 5.75 7.27 1.45
N THR A 130 6.75 6.45 1.76
CA THR A 130 7.37 5.55 0.79
C THR A 130 6.85 4.11 0.83
N LEU A 131 6.21 3.70 1.92
CA LEU A 131 5.65 2.34 2.07
C LEU A 131 4.13 2.35 2.26
N VAL A 132 3.62 3.13 3.21
CA VAL A 132 2.19 3.11 3.56
C VAL A 132 1.35 3.77 2.47
N LEU A 133 1.75 4.95 2.00
CA LEU A 133 1.01 5.69 0.97
C LEU A 133 0.96 4.91 -0.35
N PRO A 134 2.07 4.33 -0.87
CA PRO A 134 2.02 3.53 -2.09
C PRO A 134 1.21 2.25 -1.92
N ALA A 135 1.28 1.58 -0.76
CA ALA A 135 0.44 0.42 -0.46
C ALA A 135 -1.06 0.78 -0.45
N ALA A 136 -1.43 1.93 0.13
CA ALA A 136 -2.79 2.42 0.13
C ALA A 136 -3.30 2.77 -1.28
N ILE A 137 -2.46 3.43 -2.10
CA ILE A 137 -2.77 3.73 -3.51
C ILE A 137 -2.99 2.42 -4.28
N MET A 138 -2.13 1.43 -4.09
CA MET A 138 -2.25 0.13 -4.75
C MET A 138 -3.49 -0.64 -4.31
N GLY A 139 -3.84 -0.58 -3.02
CA GLY A 139 -5.12 -1.07 -2.52
C GLY A 139 -6.30 -0.38 -3.19
N ALA A 140 -6.29 0.96 -3.23
CA ALA A 140 -7.35 1.74 -3.87
C ALA A 140 -7.49 1.44 -5.37
N LEU A 141 -6.38 1.29 -6.10
CA LEU A 141 -6.37 0.94 -7.52
C LEU A 141 -6.89 -0.47 -7.78
N ALA A 142 -6.57 -1.42 -6.90
CA ALA A 142 -7.07 -2.79 -7.00
C ALA A 142 -8.55 -2.92 -6.61
N LEU A 143 -9.04 -2.08 -5.71
CA LEU A 143 -10.44 -2.06 -5.24
C LEU A 143 -11.37 -1.19 -6.08
N THR A 144 -10.84 -0.25 -6.86
CA THR A 144 -11.70 0.63 -7.68
C THR A 144 -12.38 -0.18 -8.80
N PRO A 145 -13.73 -0.14 -8.89
CA PRO A 145 -14.49 -0.93 -9.84
C PRO A 145 -14.10 -0.58 -11.28
N ARG A 146 -14.14 -1.59 -12.15
CA ARG A 146 -14.00 -1.38 -13.60
C ARG A 146 -15.15 -0.48 -14.03
N ARG A 147 -14.87 0.74 -14.48
CA ARG A 147 -15.73 1.36 -15.49
C ARG A 147 -15.47 0.58 -16.78
N GLU A 148 -16.12 -0.58 -16.90
CA GLU A 148 -16.49 -1.08 -18.21
C GLU A 148 -17.43 0.01 -18.74
N LEU A 149 -16.89 0.93 -19.55
CA LEU A 149 -17.74 1.67 -20.48
C LEU A 149 -18.56 0.58 -21.18
N PRO A 150 -19.89 0.54 -21.01
CA PRO A 150 -20.69 -0.50 -21.63
C PRO A 150 -20.29 -0.55 -23.10
N PRO A 151 -19.96 -1.73 -23.66
CA PRO A 151 -19.62 -1.85 -25.06
C PRO A 151 -20.73 -1.14 -25.81
N THR A 152 -20.31 -0.12 -26.57
CA THR A 152 -21.14 0.73 -27.42
C THR A 152 -22.42 0.00 -27.76
N SER A 153 -23.54 0.50 -27.23
CA SER A 153 -24.89 0.18 -27.69
C SER A 153 -24.77 -0.01 -29.19
N ARG A 154 -24.83 -1.28 -29.62
CA ARG A 154 -24.79 -1.65 -31.03
C ARG A 154 -25.81 -0.72 -31.68
N MET A 155 -25.33 0.25 -32.47
CA MET A 155 -26.20 0.96 -33.38
C MET A 155 -26.81 -0.16 -34.22
N ARG A 156 -28.07 -0.45 -33.91
CA ARG A 156 -28.90 -1.35 -34.68
C ARG A 156 -28.79 -0.82 -36.12
N PRO A 157 -28.38 -1.63 -37.10
CA PRO A 157 -28.32 -1.16 -38.48
C PRO A 157 -29.73 -0.64 -38.84
N VAL A 158 -29.81 0.63 -39.23
CA VAL A 158 -31.06 1.31 -39.64
C VAL A 158 -31.40 0.90 -41.08
N HIS A 159 -31.37 -0.40 -41.39
CA HIS A 159 -31.53 -0.90 -42.76
C HIS A 159 -32.49 -2.08 -42.94
N ASP A 160 -33.35 -2.36 -41.95
CA ASP A 160 -34.40 -3.39 -42.06
C ASP A 160 -35.84 -2.81 -42.08
N GLN A 161 -36.04 -1.58 -42.58
CA GLN A 161 -37.38 -0.97 -42.67
C GLN A 161 -37.92 -0.78 -44.10
N GLU A 162 -37.24 -1.26 -45.16
CA GLU A 162 -37.72 -1.08 -46.54
C GLU A 162 -38.43 -2.27 -47.19
N GLU A 163 -38.56 -3.43 -46.55
CA GLU A 163 -39.35 -4.53 -47.12
C GLU A 163 -40.36 -5.08 -46.12
N ARG A 164 -41.49 -4.36 -45.99
CA ARG A 164 -42.86 -4.90 -45.83
C ARG A 164 -43.80 -3.77 -45.40
N ARG A 165 -44.36 -3.04 -46.37
CA ARG A 165 -45.80 -2.89 -46.62
C ARG A 165 -46.07 -1.71 -47.54
#